data_AF-Q22UF3-F1
#
_entry.id   AF-Q22UF3-F1
#
_cell.length_a   1.000
_cell.length_b   1.000
_cell.length_c   1.000
_cell.angle_alpha   90.00
_cell.angle_beta   90.00
_cell.angle_gamma   90.00
#
_symmetry.space_group_name_H-M   'P 1'
#
loop_
_entity.id
_entity.type
_entity.pdbx_description
1 polymer ?
#
loop_
_entity_poly.entity_id
_entity_poly.type
_entity_poly.pdbx_seq_one_letter_code
_entity_poly.pdbx_strand_id
1 'polypeptide(L)'
;MQEQFLFVFSNNTNIQNLTITNTFLNKNQFSYVYYIQSTITTSIQSILVQNSTDVVIVQIEEQDINTIQYLSGNFILNNVTLLNCVDTNFSIQVQTVKLSNIALDYIEVSQTIFSIQAEQISLEYFNITNTKPFSKAAENIEISMININQQNRGGYAHISQSKFINITISNNNPLIFLNGIFNIILDNFIIKNVVNTQNQYTSIFVIQDCETVTITDSQFTKNVNSNGPGGVIYAAENKNNNTFKDNVGRIFGQNFGSTLRKVYIDLDNIEASNQILKSIQDENILIKLFKSGNQINLKKIQLLDEEKNPLKLPDFNSAEFSQLSNDVQLLLEQISVSVTWEQENQQIQCVGQLQTKQFTNGGFSLDVQIFYKPMSNMTLKIVSNMFPQIKDSNGNIIVIGGQAELNVQVFMEQCSVGEILIQYGNSIACESCPDGKYSLSQNDTQCKLCPDSAIRCIGSNIYLQNGYWRENDKTDNILYCSFNPLSCKPQISTSKFNCDVGYKGPLCQSCDTYGDIWEAKYSEILNPGHCYKFIFQLCQEELLINLNLNSLVTSLIN
;
A
#
# COMPACT_ATOMS: atom_id res chain seq x y z
N MET A 1 -24.91 -9.56 -43.83
CA MET A 1 -26.37 -9.85 -43.86
C MET A 1 -27.07 -8.57 -44.24
N GLN A 2 -28.15 -8.64 -45.02
CA GLN A 2 -28.93 -7.46 -45.40
C GLN A 2 -29.75 -7.03 -44.18
N GLU A 3 -29.65 -5.77 -43.76
CA GLU A 3 -30.44 -5.24 -42.64
C GLU A 3 -31.93 -5.27 -43.00
N GLN A 4 -32.75 -5.86 -42.13
CA GLN A 4 -34.19 -5.91 -42.31
C GLN A 4 -34.88 -5.02 -41.30
N PHE A 5 -35.69 -4.09 -41.80
CA PHE A 5 -36.46 -3.13 -41.00
C PHE A 5 -37.95 -3.49 -41.05
N LEU A 6 -38.62 -3.47 -39.89
CA LEU A 6 -40.07 -3.59 -39.82
C LEU A 6 -40.75 -2.24 -40.10
N PHE A 7 -40.28 -1.17 -39.45
CA PHE A 7 -40.78 0.19 -39.65
C PHE A 7 -39.62 1.20 -39.74
N VAL A 8 -39.67 2.03 -40.79
CA VAL A 8 -38.72 3.12 -41.03
C VAL A 8 -39.51 4.43 -41.14
N PHE A 9 -39.21 5.37 -40.24
CA PHE A 9 -39.76 6.71 -40.21
C PHE A 9 -38.63 7.72 -40.45
N SER A 10 -38.29 7.91 -41.73
CA SER A 10 -37.31 8.88 -42.19
C SER A 10 -37.96 9.74 -43.27
N ASN A 11 -38.14 11.03 -43.04
CA ASN A 11 -38.72 11.92 -44.04
C ASN A 11 -38.01 13.28 -44.03
N ASN A 12 -37.93 13.92 -45.21
CA ASN A 12 -37.39 15.30 -45.33
C ASN A 12 -38.34 16.36 -44.76
N THR A 13 -39.52 15.96 -44.27
CA THR A 13 -40.49 16.81 -43.60
C THR A 13 -40.59 16.39 -42.13
N ASN A 14 -40.33 17.33 -41.22
CA ASN A 14 -40.39 17.12 -39.77
C ASN A 14 -41.70 16.47 -39.35
N ILE A 15 -41.65 15.23 -38.87
CA ILE A 15 -42.81 14.55 -38.29
C ILE A 15 -43.05 15.19 -36.93
N GLN A 16 -44.18 15.89 -36.77
CA GLN A 16 -44.47 16.57 -35.50
C GLN A 16 -44.71 15.56 -34.36
N ASN A 17 -45.62 14.61 -34.57
CA ASN A 17 -45.99 13.64 -33.55
C ASN A 17 -46.05 12.24 -34.17
N LEU A 18 -45.18 11.33 -33.71
CA LEU A 18 -45.25 9.91 -34.00
C LEU A 18 -45.81 9.19 -32.78
N THR A 19 -46.87 8.41 -32.95
CA THR A 19 -47.44 7.58 -31.88
C THR A 19 -47.58 6.15 -32.35
N ILE A 20 -46.96 5.24 -31.62
CA ILE A 20 -46.98 3.80 -31.88
C ILE A 20 -47.52 3.12 -30.63
N THR A 21 -48.50 2.23 -30.78
CA THR A 21 -49.11 1.51 -29.67
C THR A 21 -49.27 0.05 -30.00
N ASN A 22 -49.17 -0.81 -28.98
CA ASN A 22 -49.51 -2.23 -29.03
C ASN A 22 -48.65 -3.02 -30.02
N THR A 23 -47.38 -3.14 -29.69
CA THR A 23 -46.42 -3.92 -30.48
C THR A 23 -46.20 -5.27 -29.83
N PHE A 24 -46.51 -6.36 -30.56
CA PHE A 24 -46.21 -7.71 -30.12
C PHE A 24 -45.25 -8.38 -31.10
N LEU A 25 -44.11 -8.83 -30.58
CA LEU A 25 -43.08 -9.54 -31.34
C LEU A 25 -42.77 -10.87 -30.65
N ASN A 26 -42.85 -11.97 -31.40
CA ASN A 26 -42.49 -13.29 -30.91
C ASN A 26 -41.61 -13.97 -31.95
N LYS A 27 -40.38 -14.37 -31.57
CA LYS A 27 -39.37 -14.92 -32.49
C LYS A 27 -39.13 -14.02 -33.70
N ASN A 28 -38.84 -12.75 -33.44
CA ASN A 28 -38.63 -11.77 -34.49
C ASN A 28 -37.43 -12.16 -35.39
N GLN A 29 -37.55 -11.93 -36.70
CA GLN A 29 -36.49 -12.11 -37.69
C GLN A 29 -35.91 -10.78 -38.20
N PHE A 30 -36.54 -9.65 -37.87
CA PHE A 30 -36.07 -8.32 -38.28
C PHE A 30 -34.90 -7.87 -37.40
N SER A 31 -33.89 -7.27 -38.04
CA SER A 31 -32.77 -6.63 -37.35
C SER A 31 -33.21 -5.36 -36.63
N TYR A 32 -34.15 -4.61 -37.22
CA TYR A 32 -34.65 -3.35 -36.67
C TYR A 32 -36.18 -3.33 -36.64
N VAL A 33 -36.77 -3.00 -35.50
CA VAL A 33 -38.23 -2.87 -35.37
C VAL A 33 -38.67 -1.44 -35.69
N TYR A 34 -38.09 -0.44 -35.01
CA TYR A 34 -38.38 0.97 -35.22
C TYR A 34 -37.09 1.73 -35.51
N TYR A 35 -36.97 2.26 -36.73
CA TYR A 35 -35.94 3.23 -37.10
C TYR A 35 -36.59 4.61 -37.31
N ILE A 36 -36.17 5.61 -36.54
CA ILE A 36 -36.83 6.93 -36.47
C ILE A 36 -35.79 8.05 -36.61
N GLN A 37 -36.09 9.03 -37.45
CA GLN A 37 -35.30 10.26 -37.62
C GLN A 37 -36.20 11.50 -37.69
N SER A 38 -35.69 12.65 -37.25
CA SER A 38 -36.34 13.98 -37.35
C SER A 38 -37.79 14.06 -36.87
N THR A 39 -38.05 13.56 -35.66
CA THR A 39 -39.35 13.69 -35.00
C THR A 39 -39.30 14.77 -33.92
N ILE A 40 -40.33 15.62 -33.82
CA ILE A 40 -40.42 16.57 -32.70
C ILE A 40 -40.82 15.81 -31.43
N THR A 41 -41.82 14.94 -31.51
CA THR A 41 -42.23 14.06 -30.42
C THR A 41 -42.53 12.65 -30.93
N THR A 42 -41.92 11.66 -30.30
CA THR A 42 -42.21 10.24 -30.52
C THR A 42 -42.70 9.61 -29.22
N SER A 43 -43.85 8.93 -29.26
CA SER A 43 -44.40 8.16 -28.16
C SER A 43 -44.65 6.71 -28.58
N ILE A 44 -43.95 5.76 -27.96
CA ILE A 44 -44.15 4.33 -28.18
C ILE A 44 -44.66 3.68 -26.88
N GLN A 45 -45.75 2.94 -26.97
CA GLN A 45 -46.39 2.35 -25.81
C GLN A 45 -46.78 0.88 -26.01
N SER A 46 -46.72 0.11 -24.93
CA SER A 46 -47.18 -1.29 -24.89
C SER A 46 -46.42 -2.20 -25.87
N ILE A 47 -45.11 -2.33 -25.68
CA ILE A 47 -44.26 -3.26 -26.43
C ILE A 47 -44.09 -4.55 -25.63
N LEU A 48 -44.40 -5.70 -26.23
CA LEU A 48 -44.06 -7.02 -25.71
C LEU A 48 -43.21 -7.77 -26.74
N VAL A 49 -42.00 -8.14 -26.35
CA VAL A 49 -41.07 -8.94 -27.16
C VAL A 49 -40.74 -10.22 -26.42
N GLN A 50 -40.83 -11.35 -27.11
CA GLN A 50 -40.55 -12.67 -26.55
C GLN A 50 -39.64 -13.46 -27.48
N ASN A 51 -38.71 -14.23 -26.89
CA ASN A 51 -37.92 -15.25 -27.58
C ASN A 51 -37.24 -14.75 -28.87
N SER A 52 -36.74 -13.51 -28.86
CA SER A 52 -36.15 -12.87 -30.04
C SER A 52 -34.64 -12.71 -29.86
N THR A 53 -33.89 -12.74 -30.96
CA THR A 53 -32.43 -12.75 -30.96
C THR A 53 -31.88 -11.69 -31.92
N ASP A 54 -30.85 -10.94 -31.52
CA ASP A 54 -30.17 -9.94 -32.35
C ASP A 54 -31.14 -8.87 -32.93
N VAL A 55 -31.94 -8.22 -32.06
CA VAL A 55 -32.99 -7.26 -32.47
C VAL A 55 -32.76 -5.87 -31.88
N VAL A 56 -32.73 -4.85 -32.73
CA VAL A 56 -32.81 -3.44 -32.34
C VAL A 56 -34.29 -3.04 -32.28
N ILE A 57 -34.83 -2.83 -31.07
CA ILE A 57 -36.25 -2.51 -30.91
C ILE A 57 -36.51 -1.06 -31.31
N VAL A 58 -35.67 -0.14 -30.84
CA VAL A 58 -35.77 1.28 -31.19
C VAL A 58 -34.40 1.81 -31.53
N GLN A 59 -34.29 2.44 -32.68
CA GLN A 59 -33.16 3.28 -33.07
C GLN A 59 -33.68 4.66 -33.44
N ILE A 60 -33.23 5.66 -32.69
CA ILE A 60 -33.47 7.07 -32.98
C ILE A 60 -32.13 7.74 -33.21
N GLU A 61 -31.95 8.30 -34.40
CA GLU A 61 -30.72 8.98 -34.80
C GLU A 61 -31.00 10.43 -35.22
N GLU A 62 -29.96 11.25 -35.15
CA GLU A 62 -29.95 12.55 -35.80
C GLU A 62 -30.08 12.41 -37.33
N GLN A 63 -30.73 13.39 -37.96
CA GLN A 63 -30.75 13.48 -39.43
C GLN A 63 -29.83 14.58 -39.91
N ASP A 64 -28.88 14.22 -40.78
CA ASP A 64 -28.04 15.19 -41.48
C ASP A 64 -28.70 15.62 -42.80
N ILE A 65 -29.10 16.89 -42.89
CA ILE A 65 -29.58 17.48 -44.15
C ILE A 65 -28.70 18.69 -44.47
N ASN A 66 -27.93 18.62 -45.56
CA ASN A 66 -27.10 19.71 -46.05
C ASN A 66 -26.17 20.30 -44.96
N THR A 67 -25.49 19.44 -44.19
CA THR A 67 -24.60 19.80 -43.06
C THR A 67 -25.28 20.37 -41.80
N ILE A 68 -26.61 20.41 -41.77
CA ILE A 68 -27.38 20.75 -40.56
C ILE A 68 -27.87 19.45 -39.91
N GLN A 69 -27.52 19.28 -38.64
CA GLN A 69 -27.98 18.18 -37.80
C GLN A 69 -29.36 18.51 -37.20
N TYR A 70 -30.34 17.64 -37.46
CA TYR A 70 -31.67 17.70 -36.86
C TYR A 70 -31.79 16.60 -35.81
N LEU A 71 -31.74 17.02 -34.55
CA LEU A 71 -31.97 16.14 -33.40
C LEU A 71 -33.48 15.93 -33.18
N SER A 72 -33.88 14.68 -32.93
CA SER A 72 -35.26 14.41 -32.51
C SER A 72 -35.53 15.03 -31.13
N GLY A 73 -36.71 15.63 -30.94
CA GLY A 73 -37.03 16.39 -29.73
C GLY A 73 -37.28 15.49 -28.51
N ASN A 74 -38.52 15.08 -28.32
CA ASN A 74 -38.96 14.33 -27.14
C ASN A 74 -39.25 12.86 -27.49
N PHE A 75 -38.69 11.92 -26.74
CA PHE A 75 -39.01 10.50 -26.84
C PHE A 75 -39.64 9.96 -25.55
N ILE A 76 -40.80 9.31 -25.70
CA ILE A 76 -41.52 8.67 -24.61
C ILE A 76 -41.66 7.19 -24.94
N LEU A 77 -41.17 6.34 -24.05
CA LEU A 77 -41.34 4.89 -24.11
C LEU A 77 -42.05 4.43 -22.83
N ASN A 78 -43.18 3.74 -22.98
CA ASN A 78 -43.96 3.27 -21.84
C ASN A 78 -44.42 1.82 -22.00
N ASN A 79 -44.46 1.08 -20.90
CA ASN A 79 -44.95 -0.30 -20.84
C ASN A 79 -44.21 -1.21 -21.84
N VAL A 80 -42.92 -1.44 -21.61
CA VAL A 80 -42.12 -2.36 -22.42
C VAL A 80 -41.83 -3.61 -21.62
N THR A 81 -42.01 -4.77 -22.22
CA THR A 81 -41.68 -6.06 -21.61
C THR A 81 -40.86 -6.89 -22.60
N LEU A 82 -39.61 -7.23 -22.24
CA LEU A 82 -38.77 -8.18 -22.97
C LEU A 82 -38.60 -9.45 -22.15
N LEU A 83 -38.85 -10.61 -22.75
CA LEU A 83 -38.77 -11.91 -22.08
C LEU A 83 -37.98 -12.91 -22.92
N ASN A 84 -36.97 -13.54 -22.32
CA ASN A 84 -36.15 -14.58 -22.97
C ASN A 84 -35.54 -14.10 -24.29
N CYS A 85 -35.03 -12.86 -24.34
CA CYS A 85 -34.42 -12.31 -25.54
C CYS A 85 -32.90 -12.38 -25.47
N VAL A 86 -32.25 -12.50 -26.62
CA VAL A 86 -30.79 -12.46 -26.78
C VAL A 86 -30.42 -11.22 -27.59
N ASP A 87 -29.43 -10.46 -27.15
CA ASP A 87 -28.86 -9.32 -27.91
C ASP A 87 -29.93 -8.33 -28.40
N THR A 88 -30.87 -7.97 -27.52
CA THR A 88 -31.90 -6.96 -27.83
C THR A 88 -31.48 -5.59 -27.30
N ASN A 89 -31.53 -4.56 -28.14
CA ASN A 89 -31.06 -3.21 -27.77
C ASN A 89 -32.03 -2.08 -28.16
N PHE A 90 -31.75 -0.91 -27.59
CA PHE A 90 -32.39 0.39 -27.81
C PHE A 90 -31.26 1.42 -27.95
N SER A 91 -31.23 2.13 -29.06
CA SER A 91 -30.29 3.23 -29.32
C SER A 91 -31.09 4.51 -29.51
N ILE A 92 -30.91 5.49 -28.63
CA ILE A 92 -31.77 6.67 -28.53
C ILE A 92 -30.91 7.93 -28.50
N GLN A 93 -31.01 8.75 -29.53
CA GLN A 93 -30.37 10.07 -29.61
C GLN A 93 -31.43 11.17 -29.76
N VAL A 94 -31.74 11.87 -28.68
CA VAL A 94 -32.87 12.84 -28.59
C VAL A 94 -32.57 13.95 -27.60
N GLN A 95 -33.31 15.06 -27.66
CA GLN A 95 -33.17 16.13 -26.67
C GLN A 95 -33.66 15.68 -25.27
N THR A 96 -34.87 15.12 -25.19
CA THR A 96 -35.45 14.63 -23.93
C THR A 96 -35.97 13.21 -24.07
N VAL A 97 -35.75 12.39 -23.05
CA VAL A 97 -36.22 11.00 -23.01
C VAL A 97 -36.92 10.68 -21.70
N LYS A 98 -38.08 10.04 -21.81
CA LYS A 98 -38.82 9.46 -20.70
C LYS A 98 -39.09 7.99 -20.95
N LEU A 99 -38.48 7.10 -20.17
CA LEU A 99 -38.75 5.67 -20.19
C LEU A 99 -39.50 5.29 -18.90
N SER A 100 -40.64 4.64 -19.04
CA SER A 100 -41.49 4.28 -17.90
C SER A 100 -42.03 2.86 -18.00
N ASN A 101 -42.12 2.15 -16.88
CA ASN A 101 -42.65 0.78 -16.81
C ASN A 101 -41.95 -0.19 -17.78
N ILE A 102 -40.62 -0.23 -17.70
CA ILE A 102 -39.79 -1.11 -18.53
C ILE A 102 -39.45 -2.35 -17.70
N ALA A 103 -39.76 -3.53 -18.22
CA ALA A 103 -39.48 -4.81 -17.59
C ALA A 103 -38.68 -5.72 -18.52
N LEU A 104 -37.51 -6.17 -18.06
CA LEU A 104 -36.62 -7.07 -18.78
C LEU A 104 -36.38 -8.28 -17.89
N ASP A 105 -36.72 -9.48 -18.37
CA ASP A 105 -36.49 -10.71 -17.62
C ASP A 105 -35.88 -11.80 -18.50
N TYR A 106 -34.89 -12.50 -17.95
CA TYR A 106 -34.12 -13.54 -18.65
C TYR A 106 -33.53 -13.06 -19.98
N ILE A 107 -32.87 -11.90 -19.96
CA ILE A 107 -32.15 -11.41 -21.12
C ILE A 107 -30.74 -12.01 -21.15
N GLU A 108 -30.28 -12.38 -22.33
CA GLU A 108 -28.88 -12.72 -22.59
C GLU A 108 -28.25 -11.60 -23.42
N VAL A 109 -27.16 -11.01 -22.92
CA VAL A 109 -26.56 -9.81 -23.55
C VAL A 109 -25.10 -10.01 -23.90
N SER A 110 -24.75 -9.65 -25.14
CA SER A 110 -23.40 -9.36 -25.62
C SER A 110 -23.29 -7.93 -26.19
N GLN A 111 -24.30 -7.09 -26.00
CA GLN A 111 -24.30 -5.67 -26.40
C GLN A 111 -25.07 -4.82 -25.40
N THR A 112 -24.82 -3.51 -25.43
CA THR A 112 -25.51 -2.56 -24.55
C THR A 112 -27.02 -2.59 -24.80
N ILE A 113 -27.85 -2.77 -23.76
CA ILE A 113 -29.31 -2.85 -23.94
C ILE A 113 -29.88 -1.46 -24.22
N PHE A 114 -29.53 -0.46 -23.42
CA PHE A 114 -29.98 0.91 -23.60
C PHE A 114 -28.78 1.82 -23.79
N SER A 115 -28.60 2.35 -25.00
CA SER A 115 -27.68 3.43 -25.31
C SER A 115 -28.49 4.71 -25.47
N ILE A 116 -28.33 5.66 -24.55
CA ILE A 116 -29.13 6.88 -24.48
C ILE A 116 -28.19 8.09 -24.52
N GLN A 117 -28.43 8.95 -25.50
CA GLN A 117 -27.79 10.26 -25.60
C GLN A 117 -28.89 11.33 -25.56
N ALA A 118 -28.95 12.07 -24.44
CA ALA A 118 -29.96 13.12 -24.26
C ALA A 118 -29.54 14.22 -23.27
N GLU A 119 -30.22 15.36 -23.34
CA GLU A 119 -30.07 16.45 -22.36
C GLU A 119 -30.87 16.18 -21.09
N GLN A 120 -32.09 15.66 -21.21
CA GLN A 120 -32.95 15.34 -20.06
C GLN A 120 -33.40 13.89 -20.10
N ILE A 121 -33.14 13.16 -19.02
CA ILE A 121 -33.39 11.72 -18.93
C ILE A 121 -34.24 11.44 -17.72
N SER A 122 -35.34 10.72 -17.92
CA SER A 122 -36.22 10.24 -16.87
C SER A 122 -36.48 8.76 -17.05
N LEU A 123 -36.04 7.95 -16.09
CA LEU A 123 -36.29 6.51 -16.01
C LEU A 123 -37.17 6.24 -14.77
N GLU A 124 -38.35 5.66 -14.97
CA GLU A 124 -39.31 5.38 -13.89
C GLU A 124 -39.78 3.93 -13.97
N TYR A 125 -39.75 3.19 -12.86
CA TYR A 125 -40.09 1.76 -12.84
C TYR A 125 -39.31 0.92 -13.86
N PHE A 126 -37.99 1.12 -13.92
CA PHE A 126 -37.10 0.40 -14.83
C PHE A 126 -36.54 -0.86 -14.16
N ASN A 127 -37.04 -2.04 -14.55
CA ASN A 127 -36.76 -3.30 -13.88
C ASN A 127 -36.03 -4.26 -14.82
N ILE A 128 -34.82 -4.68 -14.42
CA ILE A 128 -34.04 -5.74 -15.06
C ILE A 128 -33.81 -6.88 -14.07
N THR A 129 -34.24 -8.09 -14.43
CA THR A 129 -34.08 -9.28 -13.60
C THR A 129 -33.54 -10.48 -14.36
N ASN A 130 -32.78 -11.33 -13.65
CA ASN A 130 -32.32 -12.64 -14.12
C ASN A 130 -31.52 -12.60 -15.45
N THR A 131 -30.82 -11.50 -15.69
CA THR A 131 -30.01 -11.31 -16.90
C THR A 131 -28.67 -12.02 -16.76
N LYS A 132 -28.25 -12.69 -17.82
CA LYS A 132 -26.96 -13.39 -17.90
C LYS A 132 -26.15 -12.86 -19.07
N PRO A 133 -24.81 -12.91 -18.98
CA PRO A 133 -23.98 -12.54 -20.11
C PRO A 133 -23.99 -13.67 -21.14
N PHE A 134 -24.00 -13.31 -22.42
CA PHE A 134 -23.92 -14.27 -23.52
C PHE A 134 -22.46 -14.42 -23.96
N SER A 135 -21.95 -15.67 -24.07
CA SER A 135 -20.57 -15.91 -24.49
C SER A 135 -20.44 -15.90 -26.02
N LYS A 136 -20.48 -14.72 -26.66
CA LYS A 136 -19.83 -14.56 -27.96
C LYS A 136 -18.36 -14.21 -27.72
N ALA A 137 -17.48 -15.11 -28.11
CA ALA A 137 -16.05 -14.93 -27.97
C ALA A 137 -15.56 -13.74 -28.83
N ALA A 138 -14.69 -12.91 -28.24
CA ALA A 138 -13.51 -12.31 -28.86
C ALA A 138 -13.46 -10.81 -29.23
N GLU A 139 -14.41 -9.94 -28.86
CA GLU A 139 -14.22 -8.49 -29.11
C GLU A 139 -14.44 -7.64 -27.86
N ASN A 140 -13.48 -6.73 -27.59
CA ASN A 140 -13.47 -5.74 -26.51
C ASN A 140 -14.57 -4.69 -26.72
N ILE A 141 -15.83 -5.09 -26.72
CA ILE A 141 -16.96 -4.17 -26.88
C ILE A 141 -17.41 -3.71 -25.49
N GLU A 142 -17.64 -2.40 -25.36
CA GLU A 142 -18.21 -1.80 -24.16
C GLU A 142 -19.73 -2.09 -24.08
N ILE A 143 -20.10 -3.05 -23.24
CA ILE A 143 -21.43 -3.62 -23.00
C ILE A 143 -21.90 -3.26 -21.58
N SER A 144 -22.63 -2.16 -21.43
CA SER A 144 -23.36 -1.86 -20.19
C SER A 144 -24.85 -2.17 -20.37
N MET A 145 -25.61 -2.44 -19.31
CA MET A 145 -27.06 -2.57 -19.52
C MET A 145 -27.69 -1.22 -19.84
N ILE A 146 -27.16 -0.17 -19.23
CA ILE A 146 -27.56 1.21 -19.48
C ILE A 146 -26.29 2.04 -19.66
N ASN A 147 -26.13 2.59 -20.85
CA ASN A 147 -25.15 3.61 -21.17
C ASN A 147 -25.88 4.94 -21.39
N ILE A 148 -25.58 5.93 -20.55
CA ILE A 148 -26.13 7.28 -20.68
C ILE A 148 -24.98 8.26 -20.84
N ASN A 149 -25.00 8.98 -21.97
CA ASN A 149 -24.07 10.07 -22.25
C ASN A 149 -24.82 11.38 -22.49
N GLN A 150 -24.26 12.48 -22.00
CA GLN A 150 -24.82 13.82 -22.24
C GLN A 150 -24.50 14.34 -23.66
N GLN A 151 -25.46 15.03 -24.29
CA GLN A 151 -25.25 15.71 -25.59
C GLN A 151 -24.69 17.14 -25.47
N ASN A 152 -25.15 17.91 -24.47
CA ASN A 152 -24.81 19.33 -24.30
C ASN A 152 -24.61 19.69 -22.81
N ARG A 153 -23.85 20.76 -22.52
CA ARG A 153 -23.59 21.23 -21.15
C ARG A 153 -24.90 21.44 -20.36
N GLY A 154 -25.05 20.74 -19.22
CA GLY A 154 -26.12 21.00 -18.24
C GLY A 154 -27.25 19.97 -18.15
N GLY A 155 -27.05 18.78 -18.73
CA GLY A 155 -28.02 17.70 -18.73
C GLY A 155 -28.33 17.08 -17.36
N TYR A 156 -29.54 16.55 -17.24
CA TYR A 156 -30.16 16.06 -16.02
C TYR A 156 -30.64 14.61 -16.21
N ALA A 157 -30.35 13.74 -15.26
CA ALA A 157 -30.84 12.37 -15.24
C ALA A 157 -31.55 12.06 -13.92
N HIS A 158 -32.80 11.60 -14.02
CA HIS A 158 -33.57 11.11 -12.89
C HIS A 158 -33.93 9.64 -13.10
N ILE A 159 -33.48 8.77 -12.22
CA ILE A 159 -33.75 7.34 -12.24
C ILE A 159 -34.48 7.00 -10.95
N SER A 160 -35.74 6.58 -11.05
CA SER A 160 -36.60 6.37 -9.90
C SER A 160 -37.29 5.00 -9.92
N GLN A 161 -37.49 4.43 -8.73
CA GLN A 161 -38.29 3.23 -8.50
C GLN A 161 -37.86 2.02 -9.35
N SER A 162 -36.56 1.94 -9.65
CA SER A 162 -35.97 1.02 -10.62
C SER A 162 -35.18 -0.10 -9.93
N LYS A 163 -35.13 -1.29 -10.53
CA LYS A 163 -34.57 -2.50 -9.90
C LYS A 163 -33.66 -3.29 -10.85
N PHE A 164 -32.52 -3.72 -10.35
CA PHE A 164 -31.53 -4.54 -11.05
C PHE A 164 -31.18 -5.72 -10.15
N ILE A 165 -31.70 -6.90 -10.45
CA ILE A 165 -31.67 -8.05 -9.53
C ILE A 165 -31.20 -9.33 -10.22
N ASN A 166 -30.29 -10.06 -9.54
CA ASN A 166 -29.77 -11.35 -10.00
C ASN A 166 -29.14 -11.25 -11.39
N ILE A 167 -28.23 -10.30 -11.55
CA ILE A 167 -27.58 -10.04 -12.82
C ILE A 167 -26.16 -10.56 -12.75
N THR A 168 -25.76 -11.34 -13.74
CA THR A 168 -24.35 -11.67 -13.95
C THR A 168 -23.86 -10.91 -15.17
N ILE A 169 -22.71 -10.27 -15.05
CA ILE A 169 -22.02 -9.60 -16.16
C ILE A 169 -20.65 -10.24 -16.26
N SER A 170 -20.32 -10.75 -17.43
CA SER A 170 -18.98 -11.22 -17.76
C SER A 170 -18.55 -10.45 -18.99
N ASN A 171 -17.95 -9.27 -18.78
CA ASN A 171 -17.16 -8.48 -19.72
C ASN A 171 -16.65 -7.22 -18.98
N ASN A 172 -15.70 -6.49 -19.58
CA ASN A 172 -15.13 -5.27 -19.01
C ASN A 172 -16.11 -4.10 -19.04
N ASN A 173 -17.22 -4.12 -18.30
CA ASN A 173 -18.18 -3.03 -18.32
C ASN A 173 -18.99 -2.92 -17.04
N PRO A 174 -19.38 -1.71 -16.64
CA PRO A 174 -20.33 -1.52 -15.56
C PRO A 174 -21.74 -1.96 -16.00
N LEU A 175 -22.56 -2.36 -15.03
CA LEU A 175 -24.00 -2.54 -15.21
C LEU A 175 -24.65 -1.25 -15.75
N ILE A 176 -24.25 -0.11 -15.18
CA ILE A 176 -24.75 1.23 -15.53
C ILE A 176 -23.56 2.16 -15.68
N PHE A 177 -23.49 2.85 -16.81
CA PHE A 177 -22.51 3.89 -17.08
C PHE A 177 -23.23 5.22 -17.30
N LEU A 178 -22.97 6.19 -16.43
CA LEU A 178 -23.46 7.57 -16.56
C LEU A 178 -22.26 8.49 -16.76
N ASN A 179 -22.22 9.20 -17.88
CA ASN A 179 -21.06 10.02 -18.24
C ASN A 179 -21.45 11.44 -18.70
N GLY A 180 -20.73 12.42 -18.16
CA GLY A 180 -20.86 13.83 -18.51
C GLY A 180 -22.16 14.47 -18.04
N ILE A 181 -22.89 13.90 -17.07
CA ILE A 181 -24.22 14.41 -16.64
C ILE A 181 -24.06 15.47 -15.55
N PHE A 182 -24.72 16.62 -15.68
CA PHE A 182 -24.57 17.70 -14.70
C PHE A 182 -25.21 17.35 -13.35
N ASN A 183 -26.43 16.82 -13.37
CA ASN A 183 -27.16 16.43 -12.16
C ASN A 183 -27.81 15.06 -12.33
N ILE A 184 -27.50 14.14 -11.41
CA ILE A 184 -28.06 12.80 -11.33
C ILE A 184 -28.86 12.66 -10.05
N ILE A 185 -30.12 12.22 -10.16
CA ILE A 185 -30.96 11.84 -9.03
C ILE A 185 -31.34 10.36 -9.18
N LEU A 186 -31.01 9.56 -8.17
CA LEU A 186 -31.38 8.16 -8.03
C LEU A 186 -32.33 8.01 -6.84
N ASP A 187 -33.60 7.66 -7.06
CA ASP A 187 -34.59 7.59 -5.99
C ASP A 187 -35.26 6.21 -5.92
N ASN A 188 -35.35 5.61 -4.73
CA ASN A 188 -35.91 4.26 -4.52
C ASN A 188 -35.33 3.22 -5.51
N PHE A 189 -34.00 3.25 -5.64
CA PHE A 189 -33.25 2.47 -6.61
C PHE A 189 -32.67 1.20 -5.97
N ILE A 190 -32.85 0.03 -6.58
CA ILE A 190 -32.42 -1.26 -6.00
C ILE A 190 -31.44 -1.97 -6.92
N ILE A 191 -30.20 -2.20 -6.47
CA ILE A 191 -29.24 -3.14 -7.07
C ILE A 191 -28.98 -4.27 -6.10
N LYS A 192 -29.30 -5.50 -6.49
CA LYS A 192 -29.16 -6.68 -5.62
C LYS A 192 -28.65 -7.91 -6.35
N ASN A 193 -27.72 -8.63 -5.71
CA ASN A 193 -27.15 -9.87 -6.25
C ASN A 193 -26.58 -9.67 -7.66
N VAL A 194 -25.90 -8.55 -7.90
CA VAL A 194 -25.21 -8.30 -9.17
C VAL A 194 -23.77 -8.76 -9.05
N VAL A 195 -23.38 -9.71 -9.89
CA VAL A 195 -22.02 -10.24 -9.95
C VAL A 195 -21.41 -9.80 -11.26
N ASN A 196 -20.36 -8.98 -11.19
CA ASN A 196 -19.56 -8.64 -12.34
C ASN A 196 -18.21 -9.36 -12.23
N THR A 197 -18.02 -10.38 -13.07
CA THR A 197 -16.88 -11.31 -12.97
C THR A 197 -15.63 -10.79 -13.66
N GLN A 198 -15.78 -9.84 -14.58
CA GLN A 198 -14.70 -9.34 -15.43
C GLN A 198 -14.66 -7.81 -15.51
N ASN A 199 -15.41 -7.11 -14.64
CA ASN A 199 -15.40 -5.66 -14.61
C ASN A 199 -13.99 -5.13 -14.45
N GLN A 200 -13.60 -4.19 -15.29
CA GLN A 200 -12.33 -3.52 -15.15
C GLN A 200 -12.54 -2.01 -14.93
N TYR A 201 -13.74 -1.61 -14.49
CA TYR A 201 -14.04 -0.30 -13.93
C TYR A 201 -14.02 -0.31 -12.40
N THR A 202 -13.98 0.87 -11.80
CA THR A 202 -13.99 1.09 -10.33
C THR A 202 -15.26 0.57 -9.64
N SER A 203 -16.33 0.32 -10.37
CA SER A 203 -17.60 -0.07 -9.76
C SER A 203 -18.54 -0.75 -10.75
N ILE A 204 -19.54 -1.46 -10.23
CA ILE A 204 -20.63 -2.03 -11.04
C ILE A 204 -21.50 -0.91 -11.63
N PHE A 205 -21.59 0.23 -10.97
CA PHE A 205 -22.30 1.41 -11.44
C PHE A 205 -21.34 2.59 -11.42
N VAL A 206 -20.91 2.98 -12.62
CA VAL A 206 -19.94 4.05 -12.85
C VAL A 206 -20.65 5.36 -13.14
N ILE A 207 -20.22 6.42 -12.46
CA ILE A 207 -20.63 7.80 -12.69
C ILE A 207 -19.36 8.61 -12.92
N GLN A 208 -19.21 9.19 -14.10
CA GLN A 208 -18.00 9.89 -14.53
C GLN A 208 -18.31 11.28 -15.09
N ASP A 209 -17.40 12.23 -14.85
CA ASP A 209 -17.49 13.60 -15.37
C ASP A 209 -18.84 14.29 -15.06
N CYS A 210 -19.42 13.95 -13.90
CA CYS A 210 -20.69 14.48 -13.40
C CYS A 210 -20.47 15.48 -12.26
N GLU A 211 -21.31 16.50 -12.14
CA GLU A 211 -21.16 17.54 -11.12
C GLU A 211 -21.86 17.18 -9.80
N THR A 212 -23.13 16.81 -9.87
CA THR A 212 -23.95 16.49 -8.68
C THR A 212 -24.61 15.12 -8.82
N VAL A 213 -24.53 14.31 -7.75
CA VAL A 213 -25.19 13.00 -7.65
C VAL A 213 -25.92 12.92 -6.33
N THR A 214 -27.22 12.63 -6.38
CA THR A 214 -28.10 12.46 -5.22
C THR A 214 -28.73 11.06 -5.27
N ILE A 215 -28.61 10.27 -4.20
CA ILE A 215 -29.25 8.95 -4.05
C ILE A 215 -30.13 8.92 -2.79
N THR A 216 -31.39 8.57 -2.95
CA THR A 216 -32.40 8.55 -1.89
C THR A 216 -33.14 7.23 -1.83
N ASP A 217 -33.41 6.74 -0.62
CA ASP A 217 -34.22 5.55 -0.33
C ASP A 217 -33.83 4.29 -1.13
N SER A 218 -32.55 4.15 -1.46
CA SER A 218 -32.01 3.14 -2.38
C SER A 218 -31.28 2.01 -1.66
N GLN A 219 -31.18 0.85 -2.31
CA GLN A 219 -30.60 -0.37 -1.73
C GLN A 219 -29.57 -1.00 -2.65
N PHE A 220 -28.35 -1.20 -2.15
CA PHE A 220 -27.24 -1.83 -2.83
C PHE A 220 -26.75 -3.01 -1.98
N THR A 221 -27.19 -4.21 -2.31
CA THR A 221 -26.93 -5.38 -1.46
C THR A 221 -26.39 -6.59 -2.21
N LYS A 222 -25.40 -7.28 -1.63
CA LYS A 222 -24.86 -8.55 -2.16
C LYS A 222 -24.28 -8.45 -3.57
N ASN A 223 -23.67 -7.32 -3.90
CA ASN A 223 -23.07 -7.10 -5.21
C ASN A 223 -21.56 -7.37 -5.18
N VAL A 224 -21.01 -7.94 -6.25
CA VAL A 224 -19.61 -8.38 -6.31
C VAL A 224 -18.92 -7.78 -7.54
N ASN A 225 -17.93 -6.93 -7.32
CA ASN A 225 -17.04 -6.38 -8.34
C ASN A 225 -15.74 -7.18 -8.36
N SER A 226 -15.68 -8.22 -9.21
CA SER A 226 -14.66 -9.28 -9.06
C SER A 226 -13.28 -8.88 -9.54
N ASN A 227 -13.13 -7.93 -10.48
CA ASN A 227 -11.83 -7.53 -11.03
C ASN A 227 -11.56 -6.02 -10.91
N GLY A 228 -12.53 -5.24 -10.42
CA GLY A 228 -12.42 -3.79 -10.26
C GLY A 228 -11.97 -3.34 -8.86
N PRO A 229 -11.42 -2.11 -8.74
CA PRO A 229 -11.06 -1.48 -7.48
C PRO A 229 -12.26 -0.75 -6.85
N GLY A 230 -12.63 -1.02 -5.60
CA GLY A 230 -13.79 -0.38 -4.95
C GLY A 230 -15.11 -1.15 -5.15
N GLY A 231 -16.12 -0.80 -4.34
CA GLY A 231 -17.42 -1.48 -4.26
C GLY A 231 -18.42 -1.19 -5.39
N VAL A 232 -19.67 -0.82 -5.06
CA VAL A 232 -20.82 -0.88 -6.01
C VAL A 232 -21.11 0.41 -6.77
N ILE A 233 -20.97 1.58 -6.13
CA ILE A 233 -21.16 2.92 -6.72
C ILE A 233 -20.16 3.89 -6.09
N TYR A 234 -19.77 4.96 -6.80
CA TYR A 234 -19.06 6.13 -6.30
C TYR A 234 -19.98 7.37 -6.24
N ALA A 235 -20.36 7.91 -5.06
CA ALA A 235 -21.16 9.17 -4.97
C ALA A 235 -21.26 9.83 -3.56
N ALA A 236 -20.19 10.07 -2.80
CA ALA A 236 -20.13 11.00 -1.63
C ALA A 236 -21.23 11.13 -0.55
N GLU A 237 -22.47 11.45 -0.87
CA GLU A 237 -23.52 11.86 0.07
C GLU A 237 -24.86 11.23 -0.24
N ASN A 238 -25.37 10.42 0.69
CA ASN A 238 -26.64 9.71 0.57
C ASN A 238 -27.28 9.48 1.95
N LYS A 239 -27.52 10.57 2.69
CA LYS A 239 -28.09 10.54 4.05
C LYS A 239 -29.58 10.17 4.11
N ASN A 240 -30.20 9.86 2.97
CA ASN A 240 -31.63 9.58 2.87
C ASN A 240 -31.88 8.06 2.86
N ASN A 241 -31.81 7.43 4.03
CA ASN A 241 -32.29 6.04 4.27
C ASN A 241 -31.81 4.98 3.25
N ASN A 242 -30.58 5.13 2.76
CA ASN A 242 -29.97 4.19 1.82
C ASN A 242 -29.34 3.01 2.55
N THR A 243 -29.39 1.81 1.96
CA THR A 243 -28.78 0.59 2.52
C THR A 243 -27.68 0.08 1.61
N PHE A 244 -26.44 0.05 2.12
CA PHE A 244 -25.30 -0.61 1.49
C PHE A 244 -24.87 -1.78 2.38
N LYS A 245 -25.01 -3.02 1.90
CA LYS A 245 -24.74 -4.19 2.74
C LYS A 245 -24.22 -5.39 1.94
N ASP A 246 -23.23 -6.07 2.48
CA ASP A 246 -22.68 -7.33 1.95
C ASP A 246 -22.15 -7.19 0.51
N ASN A 247 -21.63 -6.02 0.12
CA ASN A 247 -20.99 -5.85 -1.18
C ASN A 247 -19.49 -6.14 -1.09
N VAL A 248 -18.85 -6.49 -2.21
CA VAL A 248 -17.45 -6.93 -2.22
C VAL A 248 -16.72 -6.34 -3.43
N GLY A 249 -15.65 -5.59 -3.17
CA GLY A 249 -14.59 -5.26 -4.15
C GLY A 249 -13.36 -6.15 -3.92
N ARG A 250 -12.69 -6.59 -4.99
CA ARG A 250 -11.53 -7.50 -4.88
C ARG A 250 -10.26 -6.81 -4.37
N ILE A 251 -10.01 -5.58 -4.84
CA ILE A 251 -8.73 -4.87 -4.61
C ILE A 251 -8.79 -4.06 -3.30
N PHE A 252 -9.84 -3.28 -3.09
CA PHE A 252 -10.15 -2.56 -1.85
C PHE A 252 -11.63 -2.17 -1.83
N GLY A 253 -12.18 -1.83 -0.67
CA GLY A 253 -13.55 -1.37 -0.52
C GLY A 253 -14.59 -2.48 -0.48
N GLN A 254 -15.51 -2.43 0.48
CA GLN A 254 -16.68 -3.29 0.51
C GLN A 254 -17.97 -2.52 0.24
N ASN A 255 -17.95 -1.20 0.16
CA ASN A 255 -19.16 -0.39 0.04
C ASN A 255 -19.00 0.77 -0.95
N PHE A 256 -19.41 1.96 -0.52
CA PHE A 256 -19.70 3.09 -1.39
C PHE A 256 -18.48 3.99 -1.55
N GLY A 257 -18.08 4.24 -2.80
CA GLY A 257 -16.99 5.17 -3.12
C GLY A 257 -15.69 4.86 -2.38
N SER A 258 -15.45 3.58 -2.11
CA SER A 258 -14.31 3.16 -1.29
C SER A 258 -13.00 3.50 -1.96
N THR A 259 -12.07 4.04 -1.20
CA THR A 259 -10.74 4.40 -1.68
C THR A 259 -9.80 4.46 -0.50
N LEU A 260 -8.51 4.48 -0.79
CA LEU A 260 -7.48 4.40 0.23
C LEU A 260 -7.42 5.73 1.01
N ARG A 261 -7.31 5.62 2.33
CA ARG A 261 -7.45 6.75 3.27
C ARG A 261 -6.39 6.79 4.34
N LYS A 262 -5.82 5.64 4.70
CA LYS A 262 -4.87 5.57 5.81
C LYS A 262 -3.65 4.77 5.44
N VAL A 263 -2.48 5.31 5.75
CA VAL A 263 -1.23 4.54 5.77
C VAL A 263 -1.15 3.81 7.11
N TYR A 264 -0.83 2.53 7.08
CA TYR A 264 -0.66 1.69 8.26
C TYR A 264 0.64 0.89 8.16
N ILE A 265 1.35 0.76 9.26
CA ILE A 265 2.48 -0.17 9.39
C ILE A 265 2.46 -0.72 10.82
N ASP A 266 2.69 -2.02 10.94
CA ASP A 266 2.89 -2.67 12.23
C ASP A 266 4.29 -2.37 12.77
N LEU A 267 4.42 -2.14 14.08
CA LEU A 267 5.71 -1.86 14.72
C LEU A 267 6.73 -3.00 14.51
N ASP A 268 6.28 -4.25 14.40
CA ASP A 268 7.16 -5.38 14.17
C ASP A 268 7.79 -5.36 12.77
N ASN A 269 7.17 -4.67 11.81
CA ASN A 269 7.69 -4.50 10.46
C ASN A 269 8.63 -3.29 10.29
N ILE A 270 8.99 -2.62 11.40
CA ILE A 270 9.96 -1.53 11.41
C ILE A 270 11.28 -2.06 11.98
N GLU A 271 12.32 -2.10 11.16
CA GLU A 271 13.66 -2.55 11.54
C GLU A 271 14.68 -1.43 11.35
N ALA A 272 15.80 -1.49 12.05
CA ALA A 272 16.93 -0.59 11.85
C ALA A 272 18.25 -1.35 11.94
N SER A 273 19.34 -0.76 11.44
CA SER A 273 20.67 -1.35 11.54
C SER A 273 21.20 -1.43 12.98
N ASN A 274 20.56 -0.73 13.93
CA ASN A 274 20.83 -0.81 15.36
C ASN A 274 19.59 -1.22 16.17
N GLN A 275 19.80 -1.59 17.43
CA GLN A 275 18.70 -1.82 18.36
C GLN A 275 17.95 -0.51 18.63
N ILE A 276 16.67 -0.50 18.29
CA ILE A 276 15.76 0.65 18.45
C ILE A 276 14.58 0.27 19.34
N LEU A 277 13.99 1.27 20.01
CA LEU A 277 12.74 1.12 20.75
C LEU A 277 11.59 1.74 19.96
N LYS A 278 10.48 1.02 19.84
CA LYS A 278 9.32 1.38 19.01
C LYS A 278 8.06 1.43 19.87
N SER A 279 7.26 2.49 19.73
CA SER A 279 5.97 2.61 20.42
C SER A 279 4.99 3.49 19.63
N ILE A 280 3.69 3.39 19.91
CA ILE A 280 2.67 4.27 19.35
C ILE A 280 2.20 5.25 20.43
N GLN A 281 2.13 6.54 20.09
CA GLN A 281 1.58 7.58 20.96
C GLN A 281 0.87 8.63 20.10
N ASP A 282 -0.38 8.96 20.45
CA ASP A 282 -1.21 9.96 19.75
C ASP A 282 -1.26 9.72 18.23
N GLU A 283 -1.47 8.46 17.83
CA GLU A 283 -1.47 7.98 16.44
C GLU A 283 -0.14 8.11 15.67
N ASN A 284 0.92 8.61 16.31
CA ASN A 284 2.26 8.69 15.75
C ASN A 284 3.11 7.50 16.19
N ILE A 285 4.00 7.05 15.31
CA ILE A 285 5.02 6.06 15.66
C ILE A 285 6.22 6.79 16.25
N LEU A 286 6.70 6.33 17.41
CA LEU A 286 7.90 6.83 18.07
C LEU A 286 9.02 5.81 17.90
N ILE A 287 10.16 6.27 17.42
CA ILE A 287 11.40 5.48 17.30
C ILE A 287 12.47 6.14 18.14
N LYS A 288 12.95 5.44 19.17
CA LYS A 288 13.98 5.91 20.09
C LYS A 288 15.26 5.09 19.95
N LEU A 289 16.36 5.65 20.44
CA LEU A 289 17.71 5.09 20.32
C LEU A 289 18.16 4.96 18.86
N PHE A 290 17.69 5.83 17.97
CA PHE A 290 18.12 5.80 16.58
C PHE A 290 19.45 6.56 16.45
N LYS A 291 20.43 6.01 15.74
CA LYS A 291 21.71 6.70 15.51
C LYS A 291 21.71 7.36 14.14
N SER A 292 22.24 8.58 14.07
CA SER A 292 22.38 9.28 12.81
C SER A 292 23.36 8.56 11.88
N GLY A 293 22.99 8.42 10.60
CA GLY A 293 23.70 7.64 9.59
C GLY A 293 23.18 6.21 9.46
N ASN A 294 22.30 5.74 10.35
CA ASN A 294 21.71 4.41 10.25
C ASN A 294 20.54 4.36 9.26
N GLN A 295 20.23 3.13 8.84
CA GLN A 295 19.11 2.82 7.98
C GLN A 295 17.93 2.31 8.80
N ILE A 296 16.74 2.81 8.48
CA ILE A 296 15.44 2.27 8.89
C ILE A 296 14.79 1.56 7.69
N ASN A 297 14.37 0.33 7.92
CA ASN A 297 13.66 -0.49 6.95
C ASN A 297 12.19 -0.56 7.38
N LEU A 298 11.31 0.03 6.56
CA LEU A 298 9.87 0.05 6.75
C LEU A 298 9.26 -1.01 5.85
N LYS A 299 8.94 -2.18 6.40
CA LYS A 299 8.38 -3.31 5.64
C LYS A 299 6.86 -3.36 5.77
N LYS A 300 6.21 -4.01 4.79
CA LYS A 300 4.76 -4.29 4.80
C LYS A 300 3.89 -3.06 5.12
N ILE A 301 4.26 -1.89 4.60
CA ILE A 301 3.42 -0.70 4.70
C ILE A 301 2.13 -0.98 3.94
N GLN A 302 1.00 -0.76 4.59
CA GLN A 302 -0.33 -0.99 4.07
C GLN A 302 -1.05 0.32 3.83
N LEU A 303 -1.89 0.32 2.79
CA LEU A 303 -2.88 1.35 2.58
C LEU A 303 -4.24 0.75 2.95
N LEU A 304 -4.98 1.42 3.81
CA LEU A 304 -6.29 1.00 4.26
C LEU A 304 -7.37 1.87 3.65
N ASP A 305 -8.50 1.27 3.32
CA ASP A 305 -9.72 1.99 2.93
C ASP A 305 -10.43 2.63 4.15
N GLU A 306 -11.53 3.33 3.91
CA GLU A 306 -12.34 3.99 4.93
C GLU A 306 -12.96 3.02 5.96
N GLU A 307 -13.07 1.74 5.62
CA GLU A 307 -13.57 0.66 6.47
C GLU A 307 -12.43 -0.11 7.17
N LYS A 308 -11.19 0.38 7.02
CA LYS A 308 -9.94 -0.20 7.56
C LYS A 308 -9.57 -1.55 6.93
N ASN A 309 -10.08 -1.88 5.75
CA ASN A 309 -9.62 -3.05 5.01
C ASN A 309 -8.29 -2.73 4.32
N PRO A 310 -7.34 -3.67 4.32
CA PRO A 310 -6.08 -3.50 3.63
C PRO A 310 -6.24 -3.58 2.11
N LEU A 311 -5.42 -2.82 1.41
CA LEU A 311 -5.21 -2.93 -0.02
C LEU A 311 -4.75 -4.36 -0.36
N LYS A 312 -5.48 -5.00 -1.27
CA LYS A 312 -5.16 -6.32 -1.82
C LYS A 312 -4.71 -6.15 -3.26
N LEU A 313 -3.41 -6.13 -3.47
CA LEU A 313 -2.83 -6.13 -4.82
C LEU A 313 -2.39 -7.56 -5.18
N PRO A 314 -2.76 -8.08 -6.36
CA PRO A 314 -2.06 -9.21 -6.94
C PRO A 314 -0.62 -8.78 -7.28
N ASP A 315 0.32 -9.72 -7.25
CA ASP A 315 1.70 -9.44 -7.67
C ASP A 315 1.70 -8.93 -9.11
N PHE A 316 2.35 -7.80 -9.38
CA PHE A 316 2.41 -7.16 -10.70
C PHE A 316 2.92 -8.12 -11.80
N ASN A 317 3.73 -9.12 -11.43
CA ASN A 317 4.24 -10.12 -12.37
C ASN A 317 3.38 -11.40 -12.44
N SER A 318 2.27 -11.46 -11.71
CA SER A 318 1.40 -12.64 -11.70
C SER A 318 0.46 -12.68 -12.90
N ALA A 319 0.08 -13.90 -13.30
CA ALA A 319 -0.99 -14.12 -14.27
C ALA A 319 -2.33 -13.50 -13.82
N GLU A 320 -2.51 -13.28 -12.52
CA GLU A 320 -3.68 -12.62 -11.95
C GLU A 320 -3.71 -11.11 -12.29
N PHE A 321 -2.56 -10.43 -12.24
CA PHE A 321 -2.47 -9.01 -12.63
C PHE A 321 -2.70 -8.82 -14.13
N SER A 322 -2.17 -9.71 -14.97
CA SER A 322 -2.40 -9.66 -16.44
C SER A 322 -3.86 -9.88 -16.86
N GLN A 323 -4.73 -10.35 -15.96
CA GLN A 323 -6.17 -10.51 -16.21
C GLN A 323 -6.99 -9.24 -15.91
N LEU A 324 -6.38 -8.20 -15.32
CA LEU A 324 -7.00 -6.90 -15.06
C LEU A 324 -7.00 -6.02 -16.34
N SER A 325 -7.85 -4.98 -16.44
CA SER A 325 -7.73 -4.02 -17.57
C SER A 325 -6.46 -3.21 -17.48
N ASN A 326 -6.07 -2.64 -18.61
CA ASN A 326 -5.13 -1.53 -18.66
C ASN A 326 -5.52 -0.40 -17.69
N ASP A 327 -6.79 0.01 -17.57
CA ASP A 327 -7.19 1.11 -16.66
C ASP A 327 -6.99 0.75 -15.19
N VAL A 328 -7.33 -0.47 -14.78
CA VAL A 328 -7.07 -0.96 -13.42
C VAL A 328 -5.57 -1.10 -13.22
N GLN A 329 -4.85 -1.70 -14.16
CA GLN A 329 -3.39 -1.82 -14.08
C GLN A 329 -2.74 -0.44 -13.91
N LEU A 330 -3.13 0.55 -14.71
CA LEU A 330 -2.66 1.94 -14.61
C LEU A 330 -3.00 2.56 -13.25
N LEU A 331 -4.22 2.35 -12.73
CA LEU A 331 -4.59 2.81 -11.40
C LEU A 331 -3.68 2.17 -10.34
N LEU A 332 -3.48 0.85 -10.37
CA LEU A 332 -2.67 0.13 -9.39
C LEU A 332 -1.18 0.53 -9.50
N GLU A 333 -0.67 0.76 -10.70
CA GLU A 333 0.70 1.24 -10.96
C GLU A 333 0.92 2.70 -10.51
N GLN A 334 -0.14 3.48 -10.36
CA GLN A 334 -0.08 4.83 -9.79
C GLN A 334 -0.05 4.82 -8.26
N ILE A 335 -0.55 3.76 -7.62
CA ILE A 335 -0.51 3.64 -6.16
C ILE A 335 0.95 3.51 -5.74
N SER A 336 1.37 4.44 -4.88
CA SER A 336 2.72 4.44 -4.34
C SER A 336 2.74 4.97 -2.93
N VAL A 337 3.80 4.58 -2.21
CA VAL A 337 4.13 5.12 -0.90
C VAL A 337 5.52 5.73 -0.98
N SER A 338 5.68 6.89 -0.38
CA SER A 338 6.96 7.58 -0.25
C SER A 338 7.18 8.08 1.16
N VAL A 339 8.40 8.52 1.41
CA VAL A 339 8.80 9.17 2.65
C VAL A 339 9.11 10.64 2.40
N THR A 340 8.54 11.52 3.22
CA THR A 340 8.80 12.96 3.23
C THR A 340 9.25 13.42 4.61
N TRP A 341 9.99 14.53 4.65
CA TRP A 341 10.53 15.12 5.88
C TRP A 341 10.63 16.65 5.71
N GLU A 342 11.07 17.35 6.76
CA GLU A 342 11.28 18.80 6.74
C GLU A 342 12.48 19.19 5.87
N GLN A 343 12.25 19.36 4.56
CA GLN A 343 13.31 19.63 3.58
C GLN A 343 13.91 21.04 3.67
N GLU A 344 13.22 21.98 4.33
CA GLU A 344 13.77 23.32 4.61
C GLU A 344 14.97 23.26 5.57
N ASN A 345 14.99 22.25 6.43
CA ASN A 345 16.10 22.01 7.33
C ASN A 345 17.23 21.28 6.59
N GLN A 346 18.19 22.05 6.09
CA GLN A 346 19.36 21.54 5.37
C GLN A 346 20.24 20.58 6.19
N GLN A 347 20.05 20.48 7.51
CA GLN A 347 20.75 19.52 8.37
C GLN A 347 20.16 18.11 8.33
N ILE A 348 18.94 17.95 7.79
CA ILE A 348 18.29 16.66 7.60
C ILE A 348 18.53 16.19 6.18
N GLN A 349 19.12 15.01 6.04
CA GLN A 349 19.26 14.34 4.76
C GLN A 349 18.78 12.89 4.90
N CYS A 350 17.80 12.51 4.07
CA CYS A 350 17.37 11.12 3.93
C CYS A 350 17.80 10.59 2.56
N VAL A 351 18.41 9.41 2.51
CA VAL A 351 18.84 8.74 1.27
C VAL A 351 18.38 7.29 1.26
N GLY A 352 18.36 6.66 0.09
CA GLY A 352 17.88 5.29 -0.10
C GLY A 352 16.61 5.20 -0.95
N GLN A 353 15.81 4.16 -0.75
CA GLN A 353 14.55 3.98 -1.43
C GLN A 353 13.46 4.80 -0.74
N LEU A 354 13.30 6.06 -1.19
CA LEU A 354 12.33 7.01 -0.63
C LEU A 354 10.92 6.89 -1.22
N GLN A 355 10.75 6.12 -2.29
CA GLN A 355 9.45 5.86 -2.92
C GLN A 355 9.42 4.44 -3.48
N THR A 356 8.26 3.80 -3.40
CA THR A 356 8.02 2.51 -4.04
C THR A 356 6.61 2.41 -4.60
N LYS A 357 6.52 1.74 -5.75
CA LYS A 357 5.27 1.27 -6.37
C LYS A 357 5.12 -0.25 -6.23
N GLN A 358 6.19 -0.95 -5.86
CA GLN A 358 6.18 -2.40 -5.77
C GLN A 358 5.52 -2.83 -4.46
N PHE A 359 4.42 -3.57 -4.60
CA PHE A 359 3.69 -4.15 -3.50
C PHE A 359 3.99 -5.66 -3.47
N THR A 360 4.70 -6.11 -2.45
CA THR A 360 5.13 -7.51 -2.33
C THR A 360 4.85 -8.02 -0.92
N ASN A 361 4.58 -9.31 -0.78
CA ASN A 361 4.30 -9.94 0.53
C ASN A 361 3.20 -9.23 1.35
N GLY A 362 2.21 -8.65 0.67
CA GLY A 362 1.14 -7.89 1.32
C GLY A 362 1.62 -6.58 1.92
N GLY A 363 2.37 -5.76 1.17
CA GLY A 363 2.65 -4.36 1.54
C GLY A 363 3.77 -3.72 0.72
N PHE A 364 3.95 -2.42 0.91
CA PHE A 364 5.07 -1.66 0.35
C PHE A 364 6.29 -1.75 1.29
N SER A 365 7.50 -1.62 0.73
CA SER A 365 8.74 -1.58 1.53
C SER A 365 9.59 -0.37 1.14
N LEU A 366 10.10 0.35 2.13
CA LEU A 366 10.93 1.53 1.98
C LEU A 366 12.14 1.44 2.89
N ASP A 367 13.30 1.77 2.35
CA ASP A 367 14.59 1.72 3.03
C ASP A 367 15.17 3.14 3.08
N VAL A 368 15.26 3.71 4.27
CA VAL A 368 15.63 5.11 4.47
C VAL A 368 16.83 5.20 5.39
N GLN A 369 17.92 5.78 4.91
CA GLN A 369 19.06 6.15 5.73
C GLN A 369 18.95 7.61 6.14
N ILE A 370 19.00 7.87 7.45
CA ILE A 370 18.68 9.19 8.00
C ILE A 370 19.95 9.83 8.58
N PHE A 371 20.29 11.01 8.09
CA PHE A 371 21.38 11.85 8.58
C PHE A 371 20.78 13.10 9.24
N TYR A 372 20.98 13.23 10.55
CA TYR A 372 20.56 14.40 11.31
C TYR A 372 21.40 14.59 12.59
N LYS A 373 21.21 15.72 13.27
CA LYS A 373 21.95 16.06 14.48
C LYS A 373 21.71 15.03 15.60
N PRO A 374 22.74 14.50 16.26
CA PRO A 374 22.57 13.69 17.47
C PRO A 374 21.83 14.43 18.60
N MET A 375 21.19 13.69 19.51
CA MET A 375 20.46 14.28 20.66
C MET A 375 19.36 15.27 20.23
N SER A 376 18.68 14.96 19.13
CA SER A 376 17.58 15.77 18.58
C SER A 376 16.45 14.85 18.12
N ASN A 377 15.37 15.43 17.59
CA ASN A 377 14.28 14.67 17.01
C ASN A 377 13.86 15.23 15.66
N MET A 378 13.34 14.37 14.81
CA MET A 378 12.75 14.76 13.53
C MET A 378 11.44 14.03 13.30
N THR A 379 10.58 14.62 12.46
CA THR A 379 9.36 13.97 11.99
C THR A 379 9.57 13.50 10.57
N LEU A 380 9.50 12.18 10.38
CA LEU A 380 9.44 11.50 9.10
C LEU A 380 7.97 11.21 8.79
N LYS A 381 7.50 11.48 7.58
CA LYS A 381 6.13 11.18 7.15
C LYS A 381 6.16 10.10 6.09
N ILE A 382 5.40 9.04 6.31
CA ILE A 382 5.10 8.07 5.26
C ILE A 382 3.83 8.55 4.57
N VAL A 383 3.90 8.84 3.28
CA VAL A 383 2.80 9.44 2.51
C VAL A 383 2.44 8.58 1.30
N SER A 384 1.17 8.55 0.93
CA SER A 384 0.73 7.93 -0.32
C SER A 384 0.79 8.91 -1.50
N ASN A 385 0.47 8.44 -2.71
CA ASN A 385 0.01 9.32 -3.78
C ASN A 385 -1.29 10.05 -3.41
N MET A 386 -1.64 11.10 -4.15
CA MET A 386 -2.89 11.83 -3.91
C MET A 386 -4.10 10.98 -4.32
N PHE A 387 -5.08 10.91 -3.41
CA PHE A 387 -6.39 10.33 -3.68
C PHE A 387 -7.43 11.44 -3.90
N PRO A 388 -8.45 11.21 -4.73
CA PRO A 388 -9.44 12.22 -5.06
C PRO A 388 -10.27 12.65 -3.84
N GLN A 389 -10.59 13.94 -3.81
CA GLN A 389 -11.53 14.52 -2.85
C GLN A 389 -12.95 14.13 -3.21
N ILE A 390 -13.79 13.98 -2.20
CA ILE A 390 -15.20 13.70 -2.39
C ILE A 390 -16.02 14.88 -1.86
N LYS A 391 -16.81 15.48 -2.75
CA LYS A 391 -17.68 16.63 -2.46
C LYS A 391 -19.14 16.20 -2.41
N ASP A 392 -19.93 16.86 -1.57
CA ASP A 392 -21.38 16.71 -1.54
C ASP A 392 -22.04 17.40 -2.74
N SER A 393 -23.35 17.19 -2.87
CA SER A 393 -24.20 17.85 -3.86
C SER A 393 -24.25 19.38 -3.72
N ASN A 394 -23.81 19.93 -2.58
CA ASN A 394 -23.72 21.36 -2.31
C ASN A 394 -22.30 21.91 -2.52
N GLY A 395 -21.36 21.08 -3.02
CA GLY A 395 -19.96 21.44 -3.23
C GLY A 395 -19.07 21.44 -1.98
N ASN A 396 -19.58 21.08 -0.80
CA ASN A 396 -18.81 20.93 0.42
C ASN A 396 -17.97 19.66 0.37
N ILE A 397 -16.74 19.72 0.88
CA ILE A 397 -15.85 18.55 0.94
C ILE A 397 -16.30 17.64 2.10
N ILE A 398 -16.84 16.45 1.78
CA ILE A 398 -17.23 15.44 2.78
C ILE A 398 -16.03 14.55 3.11
N VAL A 399 -15.23 14.23 2.10
CA VAL A 399 -13.99 13.49 2.26
C VAL A 399 -12.89 14.30 1.63
N ILE A 400 -11.97 14.75 2.47
CA ILE A 400 -10.81 15.52 2.06
C ILE A 400 -9.95 14.61 1.18
N GLY A 401 -9.76 15.02 -0.07
CA GLY A 401 -8.78 14.40 -0.96
C GLY A 401 -7.38 14.84 -0.58
N GLY A 402 -6.40 14.06 -1.01
CA GLY A 402 -5.01 14.32 -0.66
C GLY A 402 -4.25 13.04 -0.41
N GLN A 403 -3.08 13.18 0.19
CA GLN A 403 -2.22 12.07 0.55
C GLN A 403 -2.70 11.50 1.88
N ALA A 404 -2.77 10.17 1.97
CA ALA A 404 -2.83 9.51 3.26
C ALA A 404 -1.43 9.62 3.89
N GLU A 405 -1.37 10.04 5.16
CA GLU A 405 -0.11 10.28 5.87
C GLU A 405 -0.05 9.51 7.18
N LEU A 406 1.16 9.07 7.55
CA LEU A 406 1.49 8.53 8.87
C LEU A 406 2.79 9.15 9.36
N ASN A 407 2.74 9.79 10.53
CA ASN A 407 3.93 10.41 11.11
C ASN A 407 4.74 9.39 11.93
N VAL A 408 6.05 9.46 11.76
CA VAL A 408 7.05 8.69 12.48
C VAL A 408 8.04 9.68 13.10
N GLN A 409 7.99 9.85 14.41
CA GLN A 409 8.93 10.68 15.16
C GLN A 409 10.17 9.86 15.52
N VAL A 410 11.33 10.30 15.01
CA VAL A 410 12.62 9.64 15.21
C VAL A 410 13.45 10.45 16.18
N PHE A 411 13.84 9.85 17.31
CA PHE A 411 14.68 10.44 18.33
C PHE A 411 16.12 9.96 18.17
N MET A 412 16.99 10.90 17.84
CA MET A 412 18.42 10.68 17.60
C MET A 412 19.15 10.54 18.93
N GLU A 413 19.92 9.47 19.06
CA GLU A 413 20.84 9.24 20.17
C GLU A 413 22.19 9.93 19.91
N GLN A 414 22.96 10.16 20.97
CA GLN A 414 24.37 10.52 20.86
C GLN A 414 25.21 9.39 20.27
N CYS A 415 26.34 9.73 19.64
CA CYS A 415 27.29 8.71 19.19
C CYS A 415 27.89 7.95 20.39
N SER A 416 28.12 6.65 20.19
CA SER A 416 28.74 5.79 21.19
C SER A 416 30.26 5.96 21.21
N VAL A 417 30.89 5.52 22.31
CA VAL A 417 32.35 5.41 22.34
C VAL A 417 32.80 4.43 21.24
N GLY A 418 33.79 4.83 20.46
CA GLY A 418 34.22 4.11 19.26
C GLY A 418 33.59 4.62 17.96
N GLU A 419 32.67 5.58 18.05
CA GLU A 419 32.14 6.33 16.92
C GLU A 419 32.62 7.78 17.00
N ILE A 420 32.65 8.47 15.85
CA ILE A 420 32.95 9.90 15.75
C ILE A 420 31.87 10.62 14.94
N LEU A 421 31.76 11.93 15.15
CA LEU A 421 30.88 12.78 14.36
C LEU A 421 31.53 13.12 13.02
N ILE A 422 30.90 12.70 11.92
CA ILE A 422 31.33 13.06 10.57
C ILE A 422 30.27 13.94 9.92
N GLN A 423 30.73 15.03 9.31
CA GLN A 423 29.88 15.97 8.58
C GLN A 423 29.74 15.53 7.12
N TYR A 424 28.49 15.30 6.71
CA TYR A 424 28.08 14.95 5.35
C TYR A 424 27.35 16.15 4.75
N GLY A 425 28.09 17.06 4.08
CA GLY A 425 27.54 18.33 3.63
C GLY A 425 27.10 19.21 4.81
N ASN A 426 25.80 19.43 4.94
CA ASN A 426 25.21 20.18 6.07
C ASN A 426 24.66 19.26 7.19
N SER A 427 24.69 17.95 6.97
CA SER A 427 24.18 16.92 7.88
C SER A 427 25.33 16.29 8.68
N ILE A 428 25.01 15.59 9.76
CA ILE A 428 26.00 14.93 10.64
C ILE A 428 25.58 13.48 10.85
N ALA A 429 26.52 12.54 10.86
CA ALA A 429 26.30 11.15 11.23
C ALA A 429 27.32 10.64 12.25
N CYS A 430 26.94 9.58 12.95
CA CYS A 430 27.83 8.81 13.80
C CYS A 430 28.50 7.72 12.96
N GLU A 431 29.81 7.79 12.78
CA GLU A 431 30.56 6.79 12.03
C GLU A 431 31.46 5.98 12.96
N SER A 432 31.36 4.65 12.88
CA SER A 432 32.22 3.76 13.64
C SER A 432 33.65 3.87 13.15
N CYS A 433 34.60 3.93 14.08
CA CYS A 433 36.01 3.89 13.73
C CYS A 433 36.36 2.59 13.00
N PRO A 434 36.93 2.67 11.79
CA PRO A 434 37.21 1.50 10.97
C PRO A 434 38.37 0.68 11.56
N ASP A 435 38.61 -0.50 10.97
CA ASP A 435 39.73 -1.35 11.35
C ASP A 435 41.07 -0.59 11.25
N GLY A 436 41.91 -0.74 12.27
CA GLY A 436 43.17 0.00 12.43
C GLY A 436 43.01 1.38 13.08
N LYS A 437 41.79 1.78 13.47
CA LYS A 437 41.54 3.02 14.21
C LYS A 437 40.59 2.80 15.39
N TYR A 438 40.61 3.73 16.35
CA TYR A 438 39.73 3.70 17.50
C TYR A 438 39.33 5.08 18.03
N SER A 439 38.29 5.11 18.88
CA SER A 439 37.86 6.27 19.68
C SER A 439 37.48 5.77 21.09
N LEU A 440 38.03 6.40 22.14
CA LEU A 440 37.77 6.02 23.54
C LEU A 440 36.94 7.05 24.29
N SER A 441 36.69 8.21 23.68
CA SER A 441 35.90 9.30 24.25
C SER A 441 34.77 9.70 23.31
N GLN A 442 33.62 10.05 23.88
CA GLN A 442 32.49 10.61 23.12
C GLN A 442 32.82 11.98 22.51
N ASN A 443 33.85 12.65 23.01
CA ASN A 443 34.30 13.96 22.52
C ASN A 443 35.38 13.84 21.42
N ASP A 444 35.79 12.61 21.06
CA ASP A 444 36.77 12.42 20.00
C ASP A 444 36.15 12.85 18.65
N THR A 445 36.75 13.83 17.99
CA THR A 445 36.30 14.33 16.68
C THR A 445 36.91 13.56 15.50
N GLN A 446 37.91 12.72 15.78
CA GLN A 446 38.60 11.90 14.79
C GLN A 446 39.05 10.58 15.42
N CYS A 447 39.01 9.51 14.64
CA CYS A 447 39.52 8.22 15.10
C CYS A 447 41.05 8.24 15.15
N LYS A 448 41.60 7.83 16.28
CA LYS A 448 43.04 7.68 16.51
C LYS A 448 43.56 6.44 15.78
N LEU A 449 44.79 6.50 15.29
CA LEU A 449 45.48 5.35 14.71
C LEU A 449 45.79 4.31 15.78
N CYS A 450 45.74 3.04 15.41
CA CYS A 450 46.16 1.95 16.28
C CYS A 450 47.59 2.18 16.81
N PRO A 451 47.83 2.03 18.11
CA PRO A 451 49.18 2.11 18.66
C PRO A 451 49.98 0.87 18.25
N ASP A 452 51.29 1.01 18.10
CA ASP A 452 52.19 -0.11 17.72
C ASP A 452 52.19 -1.26 18.75
N SER A 453 51.75 -0.97 19.98
CA SER A 453 51.56 -1.93 21.06
C SER A 453 50.28 -2.78 20.92
N ALA A 454 49.46 -2.54 19.90
CA ALA A 454 48.24 -3.30 19.60
C ALA A 454 48.40 -4.15 18.33
N ILE A 455 47.71 -5.29 18.30
CA ILE A 455 47.60 -6.14 17.10
C ILE A 455 46.55 -5.56 16.16
N ARG A 456 45.46 -5.07 16.74
CA ARG A 456 44.28 -4.57 16.03
C ARG A 456 43.52 -3.61 16.92
N CYS A 457 42.79 -2.69 16.31
CA CYS A 457 41.79 -1.89 16.99
C CYS A 457 40.65 -1.57 16.01
N ILE A 458 39.44 -1.47 16.55
CA ILE A 458 38.23 -1.19 15.78
C ILE A 458 37.17 -0.63 16.73
N GLY A 459 36.48 0.44 16.32
CA GLY A 459 35.51 1.13 17.16
C GLY A 459 36.15 1.64 18.46
N SER A 460 35.75 1.08 19.60
CA SER A 460 36.28 1.40 20.92
C SER A 460 37.27 0.36 21.48
N ASN A 461 37.56 -0.69 20.71
CA ASN A 461 38.37 -1.80 21.19
C ASN A 461 39.82 -1.68 20.71
N ILE A 462 40.76 -1.91 21.62
CA ILE A 462 42.19 -2.03 21.32
C ILE A 462 42.65 -3.40 21.80
N TYR A 463 43.07 -4.26 20.86
CA TYR A 463 43.56 -5.61 21.13
C TYR A 463 45.07 -5.57 21.27
N LEU A 464 45.57 -5.63 22.50
CA LEU A 464 46.98 -5.46 22.82
C LEU A 464 47.87 -6.64 22.36
N GLN A 465 49.12 -6.32 22.04
CA GLN A 465 50.18 -7.32 21.85
C GLN A 465 50.64 -7.89 23.21
N ASN A 466 51.09 -9.15 23.24
CA ASN A 466 51.76 -9.70 24.42
C ASN A 466 53.00 -8.86 24.76
N GLY A 467 53.29 -8.72 26.07
CA GLY A 467 54.33 -7.81 26.57
C GLY A 467 53.84 -6.40 26.89
N TYR A 468 52.58 -6.07 26.58
CA TYR A 468 51.98 -4.77 26.88
C TYR A 468 50.78 -4.88 27.83
N TRP A 469 50.59 -3.84 28.62
CA TRP A 469 49.51 -3.73 29.60
C TRP A 469 48.81 -2.38 29.48
N ARG A 470 47.50 -2.39 29.69
CA ARG A 470 46.68 -1.18 29.85
C ARG A 470 45.85 -1.30 31.11
N GLU A 471 45.56 -0.14 31.71
CA GLU A 471 44.78 -0.04 32.93
C GLU A 471 43.34 -0.54 32.75
N ASN A 472 42.69 -0.11 31.66
CA ASN A 472 41.32 -0.48 31.33
C ASN A 472 41.03 -0.15 29.85
N ASP A 473 39.81 -0.46 29.42
CA ASP A 473 39.38 -0.32 28.02
C ASP A 473 39.06 1.12 27.61
N LYS A 474 39.13 2.10 28.53
CA LYS A 474 38.83 3.53 28.27
C LYS A 474 40.09 4.39 28.11
N THR A 475 41.27 3.81 28.25
CA THR A 475 42.54 4.52 28.08
C THR A 475 43.42 3.89 27.01
N ASP A 476 44.11 4.75 26.27
CA ASP A 476 45.15 4.41 25.32
C ASP A 476 46.55 4.52 25.95
N ASN A 477 46.63 4.72 27.27
CA ASN A 477 47.89 4.64 28.02
C ASN A 477 48.34 3.18 28.14
N ILE A 478 49.11 2.75 27.16
CA ILE A 478 49.60 1.38 27.03
C ILE A 478 51.09 1.36 27.37
N LEU A 479 51.45 0.54 28.34
CA LEU A 479 52.78 0.46 28.88
C LEU A 479 53.41 -0.91 28.57
N TYR A 480 54.69 -0.90 28.24
CA TYR A 480 55.47 -2.13 28.09
C TYR A 480 55.82 -2.71 29.47
N CYS A 481 55.64 -4.02 29.63
CA CYS A 481 55.92 -4.71 30.88
C CYS A 481 57.42 -4.97 31.03
N SER A 482 58.16 -3.92 31.36
CA SER A 482 59.63 -3.91 31.39
C SER A 482 60.25 -4.91 32.39
N PHE A 483 59.56 -5.21 33.49
CA PHE A 483 60.05 -6.13 34.52
C PHE A 483 59.98 -7.60 34.07
N ASN A 484 58.86 -8.01 33.47
CA ASN A 484 58.70 -9.32 32.87
C ASN A 484 57.68 -9.25 31.72
N PRO A 485 58.11 -9.17 30.45
CA PRO A 485 57.18 -9.09 29.32
C PRO A 485 56.29 -10.33 29.18
N LEU A 486 56.71 -11.48 29.72
CA LEU A 486 55.93 -12.72 29.66
C LEU A 486 54.75 -12.74 30.64
N SER A 487 54.70 -11.84 31.63
CA SER A 487 53.57 -11.75 32.56
C SER A 487 52.37 -11.01 31.96
N CYS A 488 52.57 -10.20 30.93
CA CYS A 488 51.51 -9.47 30.24
C CYS A 488 51.05 -10.22 28.99
N LYS A 489 49.96 -10.98 29.11
CA LYS A 489 49.39 -11.80 28.03
C LYS A 489 47.93 -11.45 27.77
N PRO A 490 47.62 -10.28 27.20
CA PRO A 490 46.25 -9.91 26.83
C PRO A 490 45.64 -10.80 25.75
N GLN A 491 46.45 -11.54 24.98
CA GLN A 491 45.97 -12.35 23.84
C GLN A 491 45.37 -13.71 24.22
N ILE A 492 45.65 -14.22 25.42
CA ILE A 492 45.18 -15.54 25.84
C ILE A 492 43.81 -15.43 26.51
N SER A 493 42.92 -16.38 26.26
CA SER A 493 41.56 -16.38 26.81
C SER A 493 41.51 -16.51 28.34
N THR A 494 42.56 -17.07 28.95
CA THR A 494 42.69 -17.19 30.40
C THR A 494 43.19 -15.91 31.06
N SER A 495 43.52 -14.88 30.29
CA SER A 495 44.04 -13.62 30.82
C SER A 495 42.99 -12.88 31.64
N LYS A 496 43.39 -12.33 32.78
CA LYS A 496 42.56 -11.43 33.59
C LYS A 496 43.31 -10.13 33.76
N PHE A 497 42.65 -9.00 33.46
CA PHE A 497 43.27 -7.66 33.53
C PHE A 497 44.58 -7.54 32.73
N ASN A 498 44.66 -8.25 31.60
CA ASN A 498 45.83 -8.35 30.73
C ASN A 498 47.03 -9.15 31.29
N CYS A 499 46.88 -9.80 32.44
CA CYS A 499 47.92 -10.60 33.08
C CYS A 499 47.79 -12.10 32.82
N ASP A 500 48.94 -12.77 32.69
CA ASP A 500 49.04 -14.23 32.70
C ASP A 500 48.67 -14.80 34.07
N VAL A 501 48.33 -16.08 34.10
CA VAL A 501 47.87 -16.77 35.30
C VAL A 501 48.89 -16.64 36.43
N GLY A 502 48.42 -16.18 37.59
CA GLY A 502 49.23 -16.02 38.81
C GLY A 502 49.84 -14.64 39.00
N TYR A 503 49.80 -13.77 37.99
CA TYR A 503 50.26 -12.38 38.07
C TYR A 503 49.09 -11.42 38.29
N LYS A 504 49.34 -10.29 38.95
CA LYS A 504 48.37 -9.23 39.23
C LYS A 504 49.01 -7.84 39.34
N GLY A 505 48.14 -6.83 39.38
CA GLY A 505 48.51 -5.43 39.57
C GLY A 505 48.94 -4.72 38.27
N PRO A 506 49.25 -3.42 38.34
CA PRO A 506 49.77 -2.67 37.21
C PRO A 506 51.00 -3.34 36.62
N LEU A 507 51.05 -3.46 35.29
CA LEU A 507 52.14 -4.12 34.56
C LEU A 507 52.37 -5.59 34.94
N CYS A 508 51.42 -6.24 35.63
CA CYS A 508 51.51 -7.64 36.05
C CYS A 508 52.79 -7.95 36.84
N GLN A 509 53.24 -7.00 37.67
CA GLN A 509 54.53 -7.06 38.39
C GLN A 509 54.48 -7.80 39.72
N SER A 510 53.30 -8.21 40.19
CA SER A 510 53.16 -8.87 41.49
C SER A 510 52.48 -10.22 41.35
N CYS A 511 52.84 -11.18 42.20
CA CYS A 511 52.13 -12.45 42.27
C CYS A 511 50.83 -12.33 43.05
N ASP A 512 49.84 -13.13 42.66
CA ASP A 512 48.60 -13.28 43.41
C ASP A 512 48.79 -14.20 44.63
N THR A 513 49.49 -13.68 45.65
CA THR A 513 49.88 -14.41 46.86
C THR A 513 48.71 -14.94 47.69
N TYR A 514 47.56 -14.27 47.62
CA TYR A 514 46.35 -14.64 48.35
C TYR A 514 45.35 -15.42 47.50
N GLY A 515 45.50 -15.41 46.17
CA GLY A 515 44.57 -16.05 45.24
C GLY A 515 43.30 -15.26 44.99
N ASP A 516 43.36 -13.92 45.09
CA ASP A 516 42.21 -13.03 44.96
C ASP A 516 41.64 -13.01 43.52
N ILE A 517 42.51 -13.21 42.52
CA ILE A 517 42.16 -13.12 41.10
C ILE A 517 42.10 -14.53 40.49
N TRP A 518 43.01 -15.41 40.89
CA TRP A 518 43.25 -16.70 40.24
C TRP A 518 42.78 -17.91 41.06
N GLU A 519 42.19 -17.70 42.24
CA GLU A 519 41.67 -18.75 43.14
C GLU A 519 42.74 -19.76 43.62
N ALA A 520 44.01 -19.48 43.33
CA ALA A 520 45.18 -20.20 43.78
C ALA A 520 46.26 -19.21 44.20
N LYS A 521 47.10 -19.60 45.16
CA LYS A 521 48.17 -18.75 45.68
C LYS A 521 49.40 -18.86 44.80
N TYR A 522 50.04 -17.73 44.52
CA TYR A 522 51.27 -17.66 43.71
C TYR A 522 52.34 -16.83 44.43
N SER A 523 53.59 -17.24 44.37
CA SER A 523 54.71 -16.49 44.97
C SER A 523 55.96 -16.53 44.10
N GLU A 524 56.83 -15.53 44.27
CA GLU A 524 58.20 -15.55 43.77
C GLU A 524 59.03 -16.44 44.70
N ILE A 525 59.63 -17.52 44.18
CA ILE A 525 60.44 -18.46 44.98
C ILE A 525 61.88 -18.51 44.45
N LEU A 526 62.03 -18.73 43.13
CA LEU A 526 63.32 -19.05 42.52
C LEU A 526 63.92 -17.89 41.73
N ASN A 527 63.09 -17.13 41.02
CA ASN A 527 63.51 -16.04 40.13
C ASN A 527 62.64 -14.80 40.38
N PRO A 528 63.24 -13.62 40.63
CA PRO A 528 62.50 -12.36 40.72
C PRO A 528 61.63 -12.14 39.48
N GLY A 529 60.35 -11.79 39.70
CA GLY A 529 59.38 -11.56 38.63
C GLY A 529 58.77 -12.78 37.96
N HIS A 530 59.01 -13.99 38.49
CA HIS A 530 58.29 -15.19 38.08
C HIS A 530 57.40 -15.74 39.19
N CYS A 531 56.10 -15.85 38.89
CA CYS A 531 55.10 -16.32 39.83
C CYS A 531 54.87 -17.83 39.68
N TYR A 532 55.13 -18.58 40.74
CA TYR A 532 54.92 -20.02 40.80
C TYR A 532 53.69 -20.33 41.65
N LYS A 533 52.82 -21.21 41.14
CA LYS A 533 51.67 -21.69 41.91
C LYS A 533 52.16 -22.42 43.15
N PHE A 534 51.64 -22.05 44.31
CA PHE A 534 51.93 -22.73 45.57
C PHE A 534 51.30 -24.13 45.53
N ILE A 535 52.13 -25.13 45.25
CA ILE A 535 51.76 -26.53 45.37
C ILE A 535 52.31 -27.00 46.71
N PHE A 536 51.44 -27.40 47.62
CA PHE A 536 51.77 -27.88 48.98
C PHE A 536 52.73 -29.09 49.01
N GLN A 537 53.16 -29.58 47.84
CA GLN A 537 53.87 -30.83 47.65
C GLN A 537 55.40 -30.67 47.48
N LEU A 538 55.92 -29.44 47.37
CA LEU A 538 57.37 -29.19 47.21
C LEU A 538 58.11 -28.74 48.49
N CYS A 539 57.41 -28.45 49.60
CA CYS A 539 58.08 -28.17 50.88
C CYS A 539 58.57 -29.43 51.63
N GLN A 540 58.39 -30.64 51.10
CA GLN A 540 58.93 -31.85 51.72
C GLN A 540 60.34 -32.24 51.22
N GLU A 541 60.76 -31.83 50.02
CA GLU A 541 62.08 -32.25 49.49
C GLU A 541 63.23 -31.32 49.94
N GLU A 542 63.02 -30.01 50.08
CA GLU A 542 64.08 -29.11 50.57
C GLU A 542 64.29 -29.17 52.09
N LEU A 543 63.29 -29.58 52.87
CA LEU A 543 63.51 -29.89 54.29
C LEU A 543 64.34 -31.18 54.45
N LEU A 544 64.23 -32.14 53.53
CA LEU A 544 65.01 -33.38 53.56
C LEU A 544 66.49 -33.16 53.19
N ILE A 545 66.79 -32.22 52.28
CA ILE A 545 68.18 -31.90 51.89
C ILE A 545 68.91 -31.15 53.02
N ASN A 546 68.24 -30.23 53.73
CA ASN A 546 68.83 -29.56 54.90
C ASN A 546 68.92 -30.45 56.15
N LEU A 547 68.04 -31.45 56.31
CA LEU A 547 68.16 -32.44 57.38
C LEU A 547 69.29 -33.46 57.14
N ASN A 548 69.56 -33.82 55.88
CA ASN A 548 70.66 -34.75 55.56
C ASN A 548 72.06 -34.12 55.67
N LEU A 549 72.22 -32.82 55.40
CA LEU A 549 73.51 -32.12 55.60
C LEU A 549 73.93 -32.02 57.07
N ASN A 550 72.98 -31.89 58.01
CA ASN A 550 73.29 -31.90 59.45
C ASN A 550 73.64 -33.30 60.00
N SER A 551 73.22 -34.38 59.32
CA SER A 551 73.59 -35.76 59.71
C SER A 551 74.99 -36.18 59.26
N LEU A 552 75.56 -35.53 58.24
CA LEU A 552 76.92 -35.80 57.75
C LEU A 552 78.01 -35.02 58.49
N VAL A 553 77.66 -33.90 59.13
CA VAL A 553 78.62 -33.12 59.95
C VAL A 553 78.79 -33.73 61.35
N THR A 554 77.81 -34.49 61.85
CA THR A 554 77.91 -35.19 63.15
C THR A 554 78.62 -36.54 63.08
N SER A 555 78.90 -37.09 61.89
CA SER A 555 79.72 -38.31 61.72
C SER A 555 81.19 -38.05 61.38
N LEU A 556 81.65 -36.79 61.39
CA LEU A 556 83.04 -36.40 61.14
C LEU A 556 83.73 -35.78 62.38
N ILE A 557 83.07 -35.80 63.56
CA ILE A 557 83.64 -35.36 64.85
C ILE A 557 83.45 -36.43 65.94
N ASN A 558 83.73 -37.70 65.64
CA ASN A 558 83.99 -38.74 66.64
C ASN A 558 85.12 -39.66 66.17
#